data_AF-A0A451ARI0-F1
#
_entry.id   AF-A0A451ARI0-F1
#
_cell.length_a   1.000
_cell.length_b   1.000
_cell.length_c   1.000
_cell.angle_alpha   90.00
_cell.angle_beta   90.00
_cell.angle_gamma   90.00
#
_symmetry.space_group_name_H-M   'P 1'
#
loop_
_entity.id
_entity.type
_entity.pdbx_description
1 polymer ?
#
loop_
_entity_poly.entity_id
_entity_poly.type
_entity_poly.pdbx_seq_one_letter_code
_entity_poly.pdbx_strand_id
1 'polypeptide(L)'
;MKDNNVWQLIQDCLHEDIPIALLIIVQSQGSTPGRIGFKMAVAADGRLAGTIGGGITEHRFVEKAKEKLKSGDSAPNLQRRIHNHDSATDGSGMICGGMQTIALYPCRKTDLAAVRRLIKAFENREKGIFGLSPSGIAFLPNTQNKGRGSSSNRVGYVSVAGMRDKELYAQILGIHKSWRVADVELKEPTGEVEVFVERKPGVQQTCPICGDASSGYDKRRR
;
A
#
# COMPACT_ATOMS: atom_id res chain seq x y z
N MET A 1 -12.73 -1.53 -16.58
CA MET A 1 -13.35 -0.19 -16.45
C MET A 1 -14.11 0.04 -15.13
N LYS A 2 -13.88 -0.73 -14.04
CA LYS A 2 -14.65 -0.55 -12.78
C LYS A 2 -14.09 0.52 -11.83
N ASP A 3 -12.81 0.89 -11.97
CA ASP A 3 -12.14 1.80 -11.03
C ASP A 3 -12.40 3.29 -11.26
N ASN A 4 -12.84 3.69 -12.47
CA ASN A 4 -13.04 5.11 -12.78
C ASN A 4 -14.15 5.75 -11.93
N ASN A 5 -15.15 4.96 -11.55
CA ASN A 5 -16.30 5.43 -10.77
C ASN A 5 -15.90 5.92 -9.36
N VAL A 6 -14.87 5.33 -8.74
CA VAL A 6 -14.40 5.76 -7.41
C VAL A 6 -13.82 7.16 -7.46
N TRP A 7 -12.93 7.41 -8.42
CA TRP A 7 -12.26 8.70 -8.56
C TRP A 7 -13.20 9.77 -9.08
N GLN A 8 -14.12 9.41 -9.97
CA GLN A 8 -15.16 10.32 -10.44
C GLN A 8 -16.03 10.79 -9.27
N LEU A 9 -16.52 9.88 -8.42
CA LEU A 9 -17.30 10.26 -7.25
C LEU A 9 -16.52 11.17 -6.28
N ILE A 10 -15.22 10.90 -6.08
CA ILE A 10 -14.35 11.77 -5.29
C ILE A 10 -14.25 13.16 -5.92
N GLN A 11 -14.02 13.25 -7.23
CA GLN A 11 -13.96 14.52 -7.94
C GLN A 11 -15.27 15.30 -7.80
N ASP A 12 -16.41 14.64 -8.00
CA ASP A 12 -17.73 15.27 -7.99
C ASP A 12 -18.04 15.80 -6.59
N CYS A 13 -17.85 15.01 -5.55
CA CYS A 13 -18.09 15.45 -4.17
C CYS A 13 -17.15 16.58 -3.75
N LEU A 14 -15.86 16.53 -4.14
CA LEU A 14 -14.91 17.61 -3.84
C LEU A 14 -15.27 18.94 -4.54
N HIS A 15 -15.90 18.88 -5.72
CA HIS A 15 -16.43 20.04 -6.43
C HIS A 15 -17.72 20.56 -5.82
N GLU A 16 -18.61 19.66 -5.39
CA GLU A 16 -19.90 19.96 -4.77
C GLU A 16 -19.81 20.34 -3.29
N ASP A 17 -18.59 20.42 -2.72
CA ASP A 17 -18.36 20.69 -1.29
C ASP A 17 -18.97 19.62 -0.35
N ILE A 18 -19.12 18.39 -0.85
CA ILE A 18 -19.65 17.26 -0.09
C ILE A 18 -18.49 16.47 0.52
N PRO A 19 -18.44 16.30 1.86
CA PRO A 19 -17.39 15.51 2.49
C PRO A 19 -17.37 14.07 1.98
N ILE A 20 -16.17 13.58 1.65
CA ILE A 20 -15.97 12.24 1.08
C ILE A 20 -14.68 11.62 1.60
N ALA A 21 -14.70 10.30 1.79
CA ALA A 21 -13.55 9.52 2.21
C ALA A 21 -13.19 8.44 1.18
N LEU A 22 -11.89 8.21 1.00
CA LEU A 22 -11.33 7.07 0.29
C LEU A 22 -10.99 5.97 1.30
N LEU A 23 -11.58 4.80 1.11
CA LEU A 23 -11.14 3.54 1.70
C LEU A 23 -10.26 2.82 0.67
N ILE A 24 -9.07 2.36 1.07
CA ILE A 24 -8.21 1.56 0.19
C ILE A 24 -7.45 0.49 0.97
N ILE A 25 -7.41 -0.73 0.44
CA ILE A 25 -6.60 -1.81 1.01
C ILE A 25 -5.15 -1.58 0.63
N VAL A 26 -4.30 -1.32 1.64
CA VAL A 26 -2.87 -1.04 1.48
C VAL A 26 -2.00 -2.25 1.81
N GLN A 27 -2.56 -3.24 2.51
CA GLN A 27 -1.89 -4.52 2.79
C GLN A 27 -2.92 -5.65 2.86
N SER A 28 -2.55 -6.83 2.38
CA SER A 28 -3.31 -8.07 2.54
C SER A 28 -2.33 -9.24 2.61
N GLN A 29 -2.59 -10.17 3.53
CA GLN A 29 -1.83 -11.40 3.74
C GLN A 29 -2.79 -12.55 4.01
N GLY A 30 -2.53 -13.71 3.42
CA GLY A 30 -3.41 -14.88 3.55
C GLY A 30 -4.73 -14.71 2.78
N SER A 31 -5.77 -15.41 3.23
CA SER A 31 -7.09 -15.33 2.59
C SER A 31 -7.88 -14.17 3.19
N THR A 32 -8.13 -13.12 2.40
CA THR A 32 -8.90 -11.93 2.81
C THR A 32 -10.00 -11.62 1.78
N PRO A 33 -11.13 -11.02 2.21
CA PRO A 33 -12.26 -10.71 1.32
C PRO A 33 -11.90 -9.69 0.22
N GLY A 34 -11.05 -8.71 0.55
CA GLY A 34 -10.49 -7.76 -0.40
C GLY A 34 -9.02 -8.01 -0.67
N ARG A 35 -8.53 -7.54 -1.83
CA ARG A 35 -7.11 -7.59 -2.21
C ARG A 35 -6.52 -6.20 -2.21
N ILE A 36 -5.20 -6.13 -2.06
CA ILE A 36 -4.49 -4.86 -2.10
C ILE A 36 -4.86 -4.07 -3.38
N GLY A 37 -5.18 -2.79 -3.24
CA GLY A 37 -5.62 -1.90 -4.32
C GLY A 37 -7.13 -1.84 -4.54
N PHE A 38 -7.91 -2.72 -3.89
CA PHE A 38 -9.35 -2.54 -3.76
C PHE A 38 -9.64 -1.26 -2.99
N LYS A 39 -10.64 -0.53 -3.44
CA LYS A 39 -10.93 0.81 -2.96
C LYS A 39 -12.39 1.16 -3.10
N MET A 40 -12.85 2.03 -2.20
CA MET A 40 -14.21 2.50 -2.13
C MET A 40 -14.23 3.99 -1.76
N ALA A 41 -15.06 4.76 -2.43
CA ALA A 41 -15.41 6.12 -2.06
C ALA A 41 -16.70 6.11 -1.23
N VAL A 42 -16.69 6.85 -0.12
CA VAL A 42 -17.82 6.98 0.80
C VAL A 42 -18.11 8.46 0.99
N ALA A 43 -19.21 8.94 0.41
CA ALA A 43 -19.65 10.32 0.57
C ALA A 43 -20.58 10.48 1.79
N ALA A 44 -20.55 11.65 2.42
CA ALA A 44 -21.40 11.97 3.57
C ALA A 44 -22.90 12.00 3.22
N ASP A 45 -23.24 12.25 1.96
CA ASP A 45 -24.61 12.23 1.43
C ASP A 45 -25.15 10.82 1.14
N GLY A 46 -24.34 9.78 1.39
CA GLY A 46 -24.71 8.37 1.20
C GLY A 46 -24.34 7.78 -0.15
N ARG A 47 -23.81 8.57 -1.11
CA ARG A 47 -23.27 8.01 -2.36
C ARG A 47 -22.03 7.14 -2.07
N LEU A 48 -21.97 5.99 -2.74
CA LEU A 48 -20.88 5.01 -2.62
C LEU A 48 -20.39 4.60 -4.01
N ALA A 49 -19.09 4.39 -4.17
CA ALA A 49 -18.51 3.81 -5.38
C ALA A 49 -17.35 2.87 -5.04
N GLY A 50 -17.24 1.73 -5.73
CA GLY A 50 -16.18 0.74 -5.48
C GLY A 50 -16.49 -0.24 -4.35
N THR A 51 -15.49 -1.00 -3.92
CA THR A 51 -15.60 -2.02 -2.87
C THR A 51 -14.23 -2.30 -2.26
N ILE A 52 -14.20 -2.63 -0.96
CA ILE A 52 -13.02 -3.16 -0.25
C ILE A 52 -13.16 -4.66 0.06
N GLY A 53 -14.00 -5.38 -0.69
CA GLY A 53 -14.18 -6.83 -0.57
C GLY A 53 -15.54 -7.27 -0.03
N GLY A 54 -16.45 -6.33 0.26
CA GLY A 54 -17.83 -6.64 0.64
C GLY A 54 -18.03 -7.17 2.06
N GLY A 55 -19.27 -7.58 2.33
CA GLY A 55 -19.69 -8.21 3.59
C GLY A 55 -19.72 -7.26 4.79
N ILE A 56 -19.77 -7.85 6.00
CA ILE A 56 -19.89 -7.12 7.26
C ILE A 56 -18.70 -6.17 7.48
N THR A 57 -17.50 -6.58 7.06
CA THR A 57 -16.29 -5.75 7.17
C THR A 57 -16.44 -4.45 6.37
N GLU A 58 -16.89 -4.53 5.12
CA GLU A 58 -17.13 -3.35 4.29
C GLU A 58 -18.18 -2.42 4.92
N HIS A 59 -19.31 -2.97 5.35
CA HIS A 59 -20.35 -2.20 6.02
C HIS A 59 -19.82 -1.44 7.24
N ARG A 60 -19.03 -2.10 8.10
CA ARG A 60 -18.41 -1.44 9.28
C ARG A 60 -17.47 -0.30 8.88
N PHE A 61 -16.71 -0.44 7.80
CA PHE A 61 -15.83 0.63 7.32
C PHE A 61 -16.60 1.79 6.69
N VAL A 62 -17.71 1.52 5.99
CA VAL A 62 -18.60 2.57 5.46
C VAL A 62 -19.17 3.40 6.61
N GLU A 63 -19.69 2.77 7.66
CA GLU A 63 -20.24 3.51 8.81
C GLU A 63 -19.16 4.31 9.55
N LYS A 64 -17.97 3.75 9.77
CA LYS A 64 -16.82 4.48 10.32
C LYS A 64 -16.41 5.69 9.48
N ALA A 65 -16.41 5.54 8.15
CA ALA A 65 -16.11 6.65 7.26
C ALA A 65 -17.16 7.75 7.39
N LYS A 66 -18.46 7.41 7.41
CA LYS A 66 -19.53 8.38 7.62
C LYS A 66 -19.42 9.09 8.97
N GLU A 67 -19.17 8.36 10.06
CA GLU A 67 -18.97 8.94 11.40
C GLU A 67 -17.82 9.94 11.41
N LYS A 68 -16.69 9.58 10.80
CA LYS A 68 -15.50 10.43 10.73
C LYS A 68 -15.73 11.69 9.89
N LEU A 69 -16.44 11.56 8.78
CA LEU A 69 -16.83 12.71 7.96
C LEU A 69 -17.78 13.64 8.72
N LYS A 70 -18.74 13.09 9.49
CA LYS A 70 -19.66 13.87 10.33
C LYS A 70 -18.95 14.60 11.47
N SER A 71 -17.91 14.01 12.06
CA SER A 71 -17.15 14.65 13.13
C SER A 71 -16.19 15.74 12.65
N GLY A 72 -15.98 15.87 11.34
CA GLY A 72 -14.99 16.79 10.75
C GLY A 72 -13.54 16.36 10.96
N ASP A 73 -13.31 15.12 11.42
CA ASP A 73 -11.96 14.61 11.68
C ASP A 73 -11.25 14.32 10.35
N SER A 74 -10.31 15.20 10.02
CA SER A 74 -9.56 15.18 8.75
C SER A 74 -8.28 14.33 8.81
N ALA A 75 -7.96 13.72 9.96
CA ALA A 75 -6.76 12.92 10.13
C ALA A 75 -6.95 11.52 9.50
N PRO A 76 -6.11 11.08 8.55
CA PRO A 76 -6.24 9.75 8.01
C PRO A 76 -5.93 8.67 9.05
N ASN A 77 -6.51 7.49 8.87
CA ASN A 77 -6.33 6.36 9.78
C ASN A 77 -6.00 5.08 9.03
N LEU A 78 -5.08 4.28 9.59
CA LEU A 78 -4.81 2.91 9.14
C LEU A 78 -5.45 1.93 10.11
N GLN A 79 -6.25 1.01 9.58
CA GLN A 79 -6.89 -0.01 10.39
C GLN A 79 -6.51 -1.41 9.92
N ARG A 80 -5.75 -2.11 10.77
CA ARG A 80 -5.41 -3.52 10.59
C ARG A 80 -6.53 -4.41 11.10
N ARG A 81 -6.93 -5.40 10.30
CA ARG A 81 -7.94 -6.41 10.60
C ARG A 81 -7.34 -7.79 10.45
N ILE A 82 -7.54 -8.60 11.49
CA ILE A 82 -7.19 -10.01 11.50
C ILE A 82 -8.49 -10.78 11.40
N HIS A 83 -8.62 -11.59 10.36
CA HIS A 83 -9.73 -12.50 10.18
C HIS A 83 -9.26 -13.84 10.75
N ASN A 84 -9.88 -14.26 11.85
CA ASN A 84 -9.63 -15.55 12.45
C ASN A 84 -10.94 -16.15 12.97
N HIS A 85 -11.00 -17.48 13.04
CA HIS A 85 -12.19 -18.22 13.43
C HIS A 85 -12.57 -17.99 14.92
N ASP A 86 -11.58 -17.71 15.79
CA ASP A 86 -11.76 -17.72 17.26
C ASP A 86 -11.75 -16.34 17.94
N SER A 87 -11.87 -15.22 17.21
CA SER A 87 -11.92 -13.90 17.85
C SER A 87 -13.33 -13.55 18.33
N ALA A 88 -13.63 -13.90 19.59
CA ALA A 88 -14.89 -13.64 20.28
C ALA A 88 -15.31 -12.16 20.37
N THR A 89 -14.46 -11.20 19.99
CA THR A 89 -14.73 -9.76 20.13
C THR A 89 -14.59 -8.93 18.85
N ASP A 90 -14.08 -9.48 17.74
CA ASP A 90 -13.91 -8.71 16.49
C ASP A 90 -14.01 -9.58 15.22
N GLY A 91 -14.65 -10.75 15.33
CA GLY A 91 -14.87 -11.67 14.22
C GLY A 91 -15.63 -11.02 13.06
N SER A 92 -15.10 -11.15 11.85
CA SER A 92 -15.73 -10.63 10.62
C SER A 92 -16.92 -11.45 10.13
N GLY A 93 -17.34 -12.48 10.86
CA GLY A 93 -18.38 -13.44 10.45
C GLY A 93 -17.99 -14.27 9.22
N MET A 94 -16.70 -14.33 8.87
CA MET A 94 -16.18 -14.99 7.66
C MET A 94 -15.02 -15.93 8.03
N ILE A 95 -14.95 -17.09 7.34
CA ILE A 95 -14.00 -18.20 7.55
C ILE A 95 -12.59 -17.87 7.02
N CYS A 96 -12.29 -16.59 6.79
CA CYS A 96 -11.04 -16.15 6.22
C CYS A 96 -9.96 -16.11 7.31
N GLY A 97 -8.81 -16.77 7.11
CA GLY A 97 -7.69 -16.79 8.06
C GLY A 97 -6.59 -15.76 7.78
N GLY A 98 -6.93 -14.66 7.09
CA GLY A 98 -5.96 -13.66 6.62
C GLY A 98 -5.99 -12.34 7.40
N MET A 99 -5.12 -11.42 7.02
CA MET A 99 -5.00 -10.09 7.60
C MET A 99 -4.99 -9.02 6.52
N GLN A 100 -5.70 -7.92 6.73
CA GLN A 100 -5.72 -6.77 5.82
C GLN A 100 -5.57 -5.46 6.57
N THR A 101 -4.93 -4.48 5.92
CA THR A 101 -4.83 -3.12 6.41
C THR A 101 -5.56 -2.20 5.44
N ILE A 102 -6.54 -1.46 5.96
CA ILE A 102 -7.35 -0.50 5.20
C ILE A 102 -6.92 0.90 5.62
N ALA A 103 -6.57 1.74 4.65
CA ALA A 103 -6.44 3.17 4.86
C ALA A 103 -7.82 3.83 4.68
N LEU A 104 -8.22 4.61 5.68
CA LEU A 104 -9.37 5.51 5.62
C LEU A 104 -8.82 6.94 5.55
N TYR A 105 -9.02 7.56 4.40
CA TYR A 105 -8.51 8.88 4.10
C TYR A 105 -9.67 9.85 3.78
N PRO A 106 -10.01 10.78 4.68
CA PRO A 106 -10.89 11.90 4.37
C PRO A 106 -10.27 12.77 3.28
N CYS A 107 -10.92 12.85 2.11
CA CYS A 107 -10.42 13.64 0.99
C CYS A 107 -10.61 15.14 1.24
N ARG A 108 -9.66 15.93 0.74
CA ARG A 108 -9.61 17.39 0.91
C ARG A 108 -9.69 18.07 -0.44
N LYS A 109 -10.10 19.34 -0.48
CA LYS A 109 -10.08 20.13 -1.72
C LYS A 109 -8.70 20.20 -2.38
N THR A 110 -7.63 20.15 -1.59
CA THR A 110 -6.25 20.12 -2.09
C THR A 110 -5.94 18.87 -2.93
N ASP A 111 -6.69 17.78 -2.77
CA ASP A 111 -6.50 16.54 -3.53
C ASP A 111 -7.08 16.63 -4.96
N LEU A 112 -7.95 17.60 -5.24
CA LEU A 112 -8.71 17.70 -6.48
C LEU A 112 -7.84 17.75 -7.73
N ALA A 113 -6.69 18.45 -7.66
CA ALA A 113 -5.74 18.51 -8.77
C ALA A 113 -5.14 17.13 -9.09
N ALA A 114 -4.76 16.37 -8.06
CA ALA A 114 -4.20 15.03 -8.22
C ALA A 114 -5.25 14.03 -8.70
N VAL A 115 -6.47 14.09 -8.16
CA VAL A 115 -7.61 13.24 -8.57
C VAL A 115 -7.95 13.48 -10.05
N ARG A 116 -8.08 14.74 -10.48
CA ARG A 116 -8.32 15.07 -11.89
C ARG A 116 -7.22 14.54 -12.80
N ARG A 117 -5.96 14.63 -12.37
CA ARG A 117 -4.83 14.12 -13.15
C ARG A 117 -4.88 12.60 -13.29
N LEU A 118 -5.28 11.91 -12.22
CA LEU A 118 -5.43 10.47 -12.19
C LEU A 118 -6.58 9.99 -13.10
N ILE A 119 -7.71 10.70 -13.11
CA ILE A 119 -8.84 10.41 -14.02
C ILE A 119 -8.41 10.57 -15.49
N LYS A 120 -7.80 11.71 -15.84
CA LYS A 120 -7.25 11.94 -17.19
C LYS A 120 -6.25 10.86 -17.60
N ALA A 121 -5.39 10.44 -16.68
CA ALA A 121 -4.45 9.37 -16.95
C ALA A 121 -5.14 8.04 -17.27
N PHE A 122 -6.27 7.72 -16.63
CA PHE A 122 -7.04 6.52 -17.00
C PHE A 122 -7.70 6.64 -18.37
N GLU A 123 -8.28 7.79 -18.69
CA GLU A 123 -8.89 8.06 -20.01
C GLU A 123 -7.85 7.93 -21.13
N ASN A 124 -6.68 8.54 -20.93
CA ASN A 124 -5.56 8.52 -21.88
C ASN A 124 -4.74 7.22 -21.83
N ARG A 125 -5.05 6.29 -20.91
CA ARG A 125 -4.27 5.06 -20.64
C ARG A 125 -2.79 5.33 -20.32
N GLU A 126 -2.51 6.46 -19.67
CA GLU A 126 -1.19 6.85 -19.21
C GLU A 126 -0.80 6.04 -17.96
N LYS A 127 0.48 5.69 -17.88
CA LYS A 127 1.05 5.06 -16.68
C LYS A 127 1.49 6.13 -15.70
N GLY A 128 1.39 5.85 -14.40
CA GLY A 128 1.89 6.73 -13.37
C GLY A 128 1.92 6.07 -12.00
N ILE A 129 2.46 6.81 -11.02
CA ILE A 129 2.51 6.41 -9.62
C ILE A 129 1.42 7.19 -8.88
N PHE A 130 0.49 6.47 -8.26
CA PHE A 130 -0.44 7.02 -7.29
C PHE A 130 0.23 7.02 -5.91
N GLY A 131 0.19 8.14 -5.22
CA GLY A 131 0.64 8.27 -3.85
C GLY A 131 -0.48 8.69 -2.92
N LEU A 132 -0.51 8.06 -1.75
CA LEU A 132 -1.40 8.39 -0.65
C LEU A 132 -0.55 8.60 0.59
N SER A 133 -0.69 9.77 1.22
CA SER A 133 0.02 10.12 2.43
C SER A 133 -0.90 10.92 3.37
N PRO A 134 -0.52 11.12 4.64
CA PRO A 134 -1.27 12.02 5.53
C PRO A 134 -1.41 13.44 5.01
N SER A 135 -0.47 13.86 4.15
CA SER A 135 -0.43 15.19 3.56
C SER A 135 -1.35 15.36 2.35
N GLY A 136 -1.75 14.27 1.69
CA GLY A 136 -2.53 14.36 0.46
C GLY A 136 -2.44 13.15 -0.46
N ILE A 137 -3.24 13.23 -1.52
CA ILE A 137 -3.16 12.39 -2.71
C ILE A 137 -2.20 13.03 -3.72
N ALA A 138 -1.35 12.21 -4.35
CA ALA A 138 -0.46 12.62 -5.43
C ALA A 138 -0.58 11.66 -6.63
N PHE A 139 -0.36 12.18 -7.83
CA PHE A 139 -0.22 11.36 -9.03
C PHE A 139 0.93 11.87 -9.91
N LEU A 140 1.91 11.00 -10.15
CA LEU A 140 3.10 11.27 -10.94
C LEU A 140 3.02 10.49 -12.26
N PRO A 141 2.64 11.12 -13.39
CA PRO A 141 2.57 10.43 -14.67
C PRO A 141 3.96 10.12 -15.23
N ASN A 142 4.02 9.12 -16.11
CA ASN A 142 5.21 8.72 -16.88
C ASN A 142 6.46 8.44 -16.04
N THR A 143 6.29 8.29 -14.73
CA THR A 143 7.34 7.86 -13.82
C THR A 143 7.36 6.34 -13.85
N GLN A 144 8.33 5.75 -14.54
CA GLN A 144 8.61 4.34 -14.35
C GLN A 144 9.14 4.15 -12.94
N ASN A 145 8.59 3.17 -12.23
CA ASN A 145 9.17 2.71 -10.97
C ASN A 145 10.61 2.29 -11.28
N LYS A 146 11.62 3.09 -10.91
CA LYS A 146 13.03 2.75 -11.10
C LYS A 146 13.44 1.71 -10.04
N GLY A 147 12.75 0.57 -10.06
CA GLY A 147 13.13 -0.71 -9.49
C GLY A 147 12.88 -1.75 -10.59
N ARG A 148 13.95 -2.30 -11.14
CA ARG A 148 13.98 -3.09 -12.38
C ARG A 148 13.22 -4.43 -12.27
N GLY A 149 12.47 -4.78 -13.32
CA GLY A 149 12.50 -6.15 -13.88
C GLY A 149 11.21 -6.99 -13.89
N SER A 150 10.63 -7.09 -15.09
CA SER A 150 9.83 -8.19 -15.68
C SER A 150 8.36 -8.45 -15.28
N SER A 151 7.50 -8.16 -16.27
CA SER A 151 6.28 -8.91 -16.67
C SER A 151 5.25 -9.26 -15.60
N SER A 152 4.43 -8.29 -15.22
CA SER A 152 2.96 -8.37 -15.20
C SER A 152 2.41 -7.04 -14.66
N ASN A 153 1.33 -6.54 -15.24
CA ASN A 153 0.59 -5.35 -14.81
C ASN A 153 0.46 -5.27 -13.28
N ARG A 154 1.25 -4.44 -12.61
CA ARG A 154 1.07 -4.08 -11.20
C ARG A 154 1.17 -2.57 -11.03
N VAL A 155 0.07 -1.99 -10.58
CA VAL A 155 -0.04 -0.59 -10.14
C VAL A 155 0.70 -0.48 -8.80
N GLY A 156 1.63 0.48 -8.69
CA GLY A 156 2.56 0.64 -7.56
C GLY A 156 1.93 1.21 -6.29
N TYR A 157 2.51 0.81 -5.15
CA TYR A 157 2.15 1.17 -3.77
C TYR A 157 2.98 2.35 -3.24
N VAL A 158 2.42 3.11 -2.30
CA VAL A 158 3.13 4.13 -1.49
C VAL A 158 3.03 3.79 -0.01
N SER A 159 4.17 3.82 0.69
CA SER A 159 4.34 3.59 2.13
C SER A 159 4.24 4.90 2.93
N VAL A 160 3.79 4.82 4.19
CA VAL A 160 3.79 5.93 5.16
C VAL A 160 4.55 5.48 6.40
N ALA A 161 5.54 6.28 6.81
CA ALA A 161 6.57 6.01 7.82
C ALA A 161 6.03 5.81 9.26
N GLY A 162 6.67 5.04 10.15
CA GLY A 162 7.91 4.26 10.03
C GLY A 162 7.66 2.79 10.33
N MET A 163 8.18 1.88 9.50
CA MET A 163 8.04 0.45 9.75
C MET A 163 8.98 -0.36 8.86
N ARG A 164 9.66 -1.31 9.50
CA ARG A 164 10.63 -2.25 8.93
C ARG A 164 9.98 -3.17 7.90
N ASP A 165 10.04 -2.79 6.63
CA ASP A 165 9.86 -3.72 5.51
C ASP A 165 11.26 -4.21 5.10
N LYS A 166 11.71 -5.28 5.78
CA LYS A 166 13.04 -5.88 5.55
C LYS A 166 13.14 -6.40 4.11
N GLU A 167 12.01 -6.82 3.55
CA GLU A 167 11.88 -7.24 2.16
C GLU A 167 12.09 -6.07 1.19
N LEU A 168 11.54 -4.89 1.49
CA LEU A 168 11.77 -3.67 0.70
C LEU A 168 13.25 -3.28 0.67
N TYR A 169 13.92 -3.26 1.83
CA TYR A 169 15.36 -2.91 1.87
C TYR A 169 16.24 -4.01 1.26
N ALA A 170 15.87 -5.29 1.38
CA ALA A 170 16.57 -6.37 0.70
C ALA A 170 16.51 -6.22 -0.83
N GLN A 171 15.39 -5.72 -1.36
CA GLN A 171 15.25 -5.42 -2.77
C GLN A 171 16.04 -4.17 -3.19
N ILE A 172 16.03 -3.11 -2.39
CA ILE A 172 16.76 -1.86 -2.68
C ILE A 172 18.27 -2.10 -2.72
N LEU A 173 18.81 -2.83 -1.75
CA LEU A 173 20.25 -3.11 -1.66
C LEU A 173 20.69 -4.28 -2.57
N GLY A 174 19.77 -4.91 -3.30
CA GLY A 174 20.08 -6.06 -4.16
C GLY A 174 20.58 -7.29 -3.39
N ILE A 175 20.20 -7.42 -2.12
CA ILE A 175 20.62 -8.52 -1.26
C ILE A 175 19.81 -9.76 -1.63
N HIS A 176 20.44 -10.65 -2.40
CA HIS A 176 19.82 -11.86 -2.92
C HIS A 176 20.74 -13.06 -2.80
N LYS A 177 20.14 -14.23 -2.48
CA LYS A 177 20.79 -15.53 -2.18
C LYS A 177 21.88 -15.43 -1.09
N SER A 178 21.87 -16.38 -0.17
CA SER A 178 22.80 -16.45 0.98
C SER A 178 22.74 -15.34 2.04
N TRP A 179 22.11 -14.20 1.78
CA TRP A 179 22.01 -13.07 2.73
C TRP A 179 20.57 -12.55 2.86
N ARG A 180 20.24 -11.95 4.01
CA ARG A 180 18.95 -11.28 4.30
C ARG A 180 19.19 -9.99 5.07
N VAL A 181 18.28 -9.03 4.93
CA VAL A 181 18.21 -7.88 5.83
C VAL A 181 17.67 -8.36 7.17
N ALA A 182 18.50 -8.26 8.20
CA ALA A 182 18.20 -8.68 9.57
C ALA A 182 17.40 -7.61 10.30
N ASP A 183 17.75 -6.33 10.13
CA ASP A 183 17.02 -5.20 10.70
C ASP A 183 17.26 -3.90 9.92
N VAL A 184 16.40 -2.90 10.15
CA VAL A 184 16.54 -1.55 9.59
C VAL A 184 16.18 -0.53 10.67
N GLU A 185 17.13 0.34 11.02
CA GLU A 185 16.97 1.40 12.01
C GLU A 185 17.11 2.79 11.38
N LEU A 186 16.31 3.74 11.85
CA LEU A 186 16.38 5.15 11.49
C LEU A 186 16.93 5.93 12.68
N LYS A 187 18.05 6.64 12.50
CA LYS A 187 18.63 7.49 13.54
C LYS A 187 18.01 8.89 13.47
N GLU A 188 17.12 9.18 14.42
CA GLU A 188 16.25 10.36 14.37
C GLU A 188 16.85 11.76 14.69
N PRO A 189 18.17 11.95 14.88
CA PRO A 189 18.74 13.28 14.71
C PRO A 189 19.28 13.55 13.29
N THR A 190 19.76 12.50 12.61
CA THR A 190 20.49 12.62 11.34
C THR A 190 19.68 12.20 10.11
N GLY A 191 18.59 11.45 10.33
CA GLY A 191 17.83 10.82 9.24
C GLY A 191 18.60 9.69 8.56
N GLU A 192 19.70 9.23 9.17
CA GLU A 192 20.51 8.14 8.65
C GLU A 192 19.78 6.80 8.83
N VAL A 193 19.77 6.00 7.76
CA VAL A 193 19.16 4.68 7.76
C VAL A 193 20.26 3.63 7.84
N GLU A 194 20.31 2.90 8.94
CA GLU A 194 21.22 1.77 9.13
C GLU A 194 20.50 0.46 8.78
N VAL A 195 21.08 -0.30 7.85
CA VAL A 195 20.54 -1.58 7.39
C VAL A 195 21.48 -2.70 7.83
N PHE A 196 21.00 -3.54 8.73
CA PHE A 196 21.75 -4.69 9.22
C PHE A 196 21.50 -5.88 8.31
N VAL A 197 22.57 -6.51 7.81
CA VAL A 197 22.50 -7.63 6.86
C VAL A 197 23.24 -8.83 7.43
N GLU A 198 22.61 -10.00 7.37
CA GLU A 198 23.18 -11.25 7.88
C GLU A 198 23.09 -12.39 6.87
N ARG A 199 23.91 -13.42 7.06
CA ARG A 199 23.86 -14.63 6.22
C ARG A 199 22.64 -15.46 6.58
N LYS A 200 21.98 -15.99 5.55
CA LYS A 200 20.99 -17.05 5.70
C LYS A 200 21.73 -18.33 6.13
N PRO A 201 21.43 -18.88 7.31
CA PRO A 201 22.09 -20.10 7.77
C PRO A 201 21.83 -21.25 6.79
N GLY A 202 22.87 -22.05 6.51
CA GLY A 202 22.78 -23.26 5.69
C GLY A 202 22.86 -23.09 4.17
N VAL A 203 23.17 -21.90 3.62
CA VAL A 203 23.29 -21.70 2.17
C VAL A 203 24.75 -21.83 1.70
N GLN A 204 25.06 -22.89 0.95
CA GLN A 204 26.37 -23.13 0.32
C GLN A 204 26.57 -22.15 -0.84
N GLN A 205 27.69 -21.41 -0.86
CA GLN A 205 27.91 -20.40 -1.91
C GLN A 205 28.31 -21.07 -3.21
N THR A 206 27.97 -20.43 -4.32
CA THR A 206 28.42 -20.82 -5.65
C THR A 206 29.01 -19.60 -6.35
N CYS A 207 30.11 -19.80 -7.09
CA CYS A 207 30.73 -18.76 -7.89
C CYS A 207 29.70 -18.20 -8.89
N PRO A 208 29.48 -16.88 -8.94
CA PRO A 208 28.47 -16.30 -9.82
C PRO A 208 28.83 -16.37 -11.31
N ILE A 209 30.06 -16.78 -11.64
CA ILE A 209 30.55 -16.90 -13.03
C ILE A 209 30.47 -18.35 -13.51
N CYS A 210 30.96 -19.31 -12.72
CA CYS A 210 31.04 -20.72 -13.15
C CYS A 210 30.05 -21.65 -12.44
N GLY A 211 29.40 -21.22 -11.35
CA GLY A 211 28.42 -22.03 -10.61
C GLY A 211 29.03 -23.00 -9.59
N ASP A 212 30.34 -23.15 -9.52
CA ASP A 212 30.99 -24.07 -8.58
C ASP A 212 30.89 -23.61 -7.14
N ALA A 213 30.85 -24.57 -6.20
CA ALA A 213 30.81 -24.27 -4.77
C ALA A 213 32.01 -23.40 -4.37
N SER A 214 31.75 -22.23 -3.78
CA SER A 214 32.76 -21.27 -3.34
C SER A 214 32.70 -21.13 -1.82
N SER A 215 33.84 -20.94 -1.17
CA SER A 215 33.88 -20.54 0.24
C SER A 215 33.53 -19.05 0.45
N GLY A 216 33.40 -18.29 -0.65
CA GLY A 216 33.00 -16.88 -0.70
C GLY A 216 34.08 -15.94 -0.19
N TYR A 217 34.87 -15.37 -1.10
CA TYR A 217 35.49 -14.02 -1.12
C TYR A 217 36.50 -14.00 -2.29
N ASP A 218 36.41 -13.01 -3.19
CA ASP A 218 37.44 -12.77 -4.22
C ASP A 218 38.61 -11.99 -3.58
N LYS A 219 39.81 -12.57 -3.58
CA LYS A 219 41.02 -11.99 -2.97
C LYS A 219 41.89 -11.23 -3.98
N ARG A 220 41.46 -11.02 -5.22
CA ARG A 220 42.29 -10.27 -6.19
C ARG A 220 42.43 -8.81 -5.77
N ARG A 221 43.67 -8.37 -5.54
CA ARG A 221 44.00 -6.95 -5.33
C ARG A 221 43.69 -6.17 -6.61
N ARG A 222 42.92 -5.09 -6.49
CA ARG A 222 42.83 -4.02 -7.49
C ARG A 222 44.03 -3.08 -7.34
#